data_AF-A0A1E5MIE3-F1
#
_entry.id   AF-A0A1E5MIE3-F1
#
_cell.length_a   1.000
_cell.length_b   1.000
_cell.length_c   1.000
_cell.angle_alpha   90.00
_cell.angle_beta   90.00
_cell.angle_gamma   90.00
#
_symmetry.space_group_name_H-M   'P 1'
#
loop_
_entity.id
_entity.type
_entity.pdbx_description
1 polymer ?
#
loop_
_entity_poly.entity_id
_entity_poly.type
_entity_poly.pdbx_seq_one_letter_code
_entity_poly.pdbx_strand_id
1 'polypeptide(L)'
;MPSMEVPALMGPAPTASVAPAPFVVGIADAVEVAAYRRLRHDAFVDDQGLFDRTDVDHLDQDHRTVVLVARATDGSGAVLGGVRVAPATVRDIGWWTGSRLVVGPAARNAAGVGSALVRAACALVEQRGALRFDALVQERAAALFTRIGWQPTGREVLGGVPHLRMRWPVDRYQRLVDATKAHLAALFAGDRPGGAGWVGDDGAPLAGTDVIAACDAILPSMVERDPEWAGWCGVLVNVNDLTAMGAAPTALLDAVAGRDTSFVARVVAGLRRASDAWGVPIIGGHTQVGVPAALSVTALGRTEHPVPGGGARPGQRISLTADLSGGWRTGHTGAQWNSTEGRDRAALRDLAATVGRARPAAAKDVSMAGIVGTAGMLAEASGGGAVLDVADVPIPRLAATADWLGCFPGFAMLTADDAGASRMASPAATTRECGEVTSEPGVRLRWPDGEETTVVTGGVTGFGSAAA
;
A
#
# COMPACT_ATOMS: atom_id res chain seq x y z
N MET A 1 -21.32 29.56 -46.28
CA MET A 1 -21.08 28.15 -45.96
C MET A 1 -19.88 27.66 -46.75
N PRO A 2 -18.78 27.37 -46.06
CA PRO A 2 -17.94 26.24 -46.42
C PRO A 2 -17.81 25.30 -45.21
N SER A 3 -17.98 24.02 -45.48
CA SER A 3 -17.95 22.90 -44.54
C SER A 3 -16.58 22.78 -43.86
N MET A 4 -16.55 22.85 -42.53
CA MET A 4 -15.45 22.28 -41.75
C MET A 4 -15.58 20.76 -41.84
N GLU A 5 -14.75 20.13 -42.68
CA GLU A 5 -14.49 18.70 -42.59
C GLU A 5 -13.71 18.42 -41.29
N VAL A 6 -14.28 17.55 -40.46
CA VAL A 6 -13.62 16.95 -39.31
C VAL A 6 -12.54 15.99 -39.84
N PRO A 7 -11.24 16.18 -39.54
CA PRO A 7 -10.23 15.20 -39.92
C PRO A 7 -10.52 13.89 -39.19
N ALA A 8 -10.86 12.86 -39.96
CA ALA A 8 -11.09 11.52 -39.49
C ALA A 8 -9.89 11.03 -38.67
N LEU A 9 -10.19 10.51 -37.49
CA LEU A 9 -9.31 9.82 -36.57
C LEU A 9 -8.86 8.48 -37.17
N MET A 10 -8.02 8.52 -38.21
CA MET A 10 -7.40 7.33 -38.80
C MET A 10 -5.93 7.34 -38.39
N GLY A 11 -5.63 6.63 -37.30
CA GLY A 11 -4.25 6.27 -36.97
C GLY A 11 -3.60 5.50 -38.13
N PRO A 12 -2.25 5.42 -38.15
CA PRO A 12 -1.53 4.71 -39.20
C PRO A 12 -2.06 3.27 -39.35
N ALA A 13 -2.17 2.81 -40.60
CA ALA A 13 -2.62 1.47 -40.94
C ALA A 13 -1.86 0.40 -40.13
N PRO A 14 -2.52 -0.70 -39.69
CA PRO A 14 -1.89 -1.74 -38.90
C PRO A 14 -0.69 -2.30 -39.66
N THR A 15 0.49 -2.12 -39.09
CA THR A 15 1.71 -2.76 -39.57
C THR A 15 1.68 -4.23 -39.12
N ALA A 16 1.80 -5.12 -40.10
CA ALA A 16 1.93 -6.58 -40.00
C ALA A 16 0.80 -7.32 -39.27
N SER A 17 0.17 -8.26 -39.99
CA SER A 17 -0.60 -9.36 -39.41
C SER A 17 0.29 -10.12 -38.41
N VAL A 18 0.13 -9.86 -37.12
CA VAL A 18 0.68 -10.69 -36.07
C VAL A 18 -0.09 -11.99 -36.13
N ALA A 19 0.56 -13.07 -36.60
CA ALA A 19 -0.02 -14.40 -36.53
C ALA A 19 -0.51 -14.64 -35.09
N PRO A 20 -1.72 -15.20 -34.89
CA PRO A 20 -2.25 -15.42 -33.55
C PRO A 20 -1.25 -16.24 -32.74
N ALA A 21 -1.02 -15.82 -31.49
CA ALA A 21 -0.10 -16.52 -30.61
C ALA A 21 -0.49 -18.01 -30.54
N PRO A 22 0.48 -18.94 -30.61
CA PRO A 22 0.20 -20.38 -30.65
C PRO A 22 -0.39 -20.90 -29.32
N PHE A 23 -0.47 -20.04 -28.31
CA PHE A 23 -1.09 -20.35 -27.03
C PHE A 23 -1.63 -19.10 -26.32
N VAL A 24 -2.50 -19.32 -25.32
CA VAL A 24 -2.99 -18.29 -24.39
C VAL A 24 -2.75 -18.74 -22.95
N VAL A 25 -2.30 -17.83 -22.08
CA VAL A 25 -2.12 -18.08 -20.65
C VAL A 25 -3.33 -17.61 -19.86
N GLY A 26 -3.79 -18.41 -18.90
CA GLY A 26 -4.87 -18.03 -17.99
C GLY A 26 -4.97 -18.96 -16.79
N ILE A 27 -5.80 -18.57 -15.82
CA ILE A 27 -6.09 -19.37 -14.62
C ILE A 27 -6.72 -20.70 -15.05
N ALA A 28 -6.19 -21.80 -14.52
CA ALA A 28 -6.63 -23.16 -14.84
C ALA A 28 -7.96 -23.51 -14.16
N ASP A 29 -8.82 -24.23 -14.87
CA ASP A 29 -9.95 -24.94 -14.27
C ASP A 29 -9.51 -26.28 -13.64
N ALA A 30 -10.46 -27.05 -13.10
CA ALA A 30 -10.16 -28.32 -12.44
C ALA A 30 -9.55 -29.39 -13.39
N VAL A 31 -9.99 -29.44 -14.65
CA VAL A 31 -9.49 -30.40 -15.64
C VAL A 31 -8.06 -30.03 -16.05
N GLU A 32 -7.81 -28.74 -16.23
CA GLU A 32 -6.52 -28.19 -16.58
C GLU A 32 -5.52 -28.30 -15.43
N VAL A 33 -5.95 -28.14 -14.18
CA VAL A 33 -5.14 -28.45 -12.99
C VAL A 33 -4.71 -29.92 -13.00
N ALA A 34 -5.61 -30.85 -13.33
CA ALA A 34 -5.26 -32.26 -13.45
C ALA A 34 -4.27 -32.52 -14.61
N ALA A 35 -4.43 -31.86 -15.75
CA ALA A 35 -3.48 -31.94 -16.86
C ALA A 35 -2.09 -31.37 -16.49
N TYR A 36 -2.06 -30.22 -15.83
CA TYR A 36 -0.85 -29.62 -15.28
C TYR A 36 -0.14 -30.55 -14.27
N ARG A 37 -0.90 -31.19 -13.37
CA ARG A 37 -0.37 -32.16 -12.40
C ARG A 37 0.29 -33.37 -13.07
N ARG A 38 -0.27 -33.86 -14.19
CA ARG A 38 0.38 -34.91 -14.99
C ARG A 38 1.69 -34.41 -15.60
N LEU A 39 1.67 -33.25 -16.28
CA LEU A 39 2.88 -32.69 -16.91
C LEU A 39 4.04 -32.51 -15.93
N ARG A 40 3.77 -32.02 -14.72
CA ARG A 40 4.82 -31.82 -13.71
C ARG A 40 5.25 -33.14 -13.06
N HIS A 41 4.39 -34.14 -12.96
CA HIS A 41 4.77 -35.48 -12.49
C HIS A 41 5.74 -36.11 -13.47
N ASP A 42 5.37 -36.18 -14.75
CA ASP A 42 6.22 -36.69 -15.83
C ASP A 42 7.57 -35.96 -15.83
N ALA A 43 7.57 -34.62 -15.70
CA ALA A 43 8.80 -33.83 -15.78
C ALA A 43 9.69 -33.89 -14.52
N PHE A 44 9.12 -33.89 -13.31
CA PHE A 44 9.91 -33.77 -12.07
C PHE A 44 10.14 -35.11 -11.38
N VAL A 45 9.17 -36.04 -11.46
CA VAL A 45 9.28 -37.38 -10.87
C VAL A 45 9.96 -38.30 -11.87
N ASP A 46 9.34 -38.52 -13.03
CA ASP A 46 9.77 -39.58 -13.95
C ASP A 46 11.04 -39.20 -14.72
N ASP A 47 11.07 -38.01 -15.34
CA ASP A 47 12.19 -37.58 -16.18
C ASP A 47 13.43 -37.15 -15.36
N GLN A 48 13.22 -36.47 -14.23
CA GLN A 48 14.30 -35.83 -13.47
C GLN A 48 14.69 -36.56 -12.19
N GLY A 49 13.83 -37.43 -11.65
CA GLY A 49 14.05 -38.04 -10.34
C GLY A 49 14.19 -37.03 -9.21
N LEU A 50 13.59 -35.84 -9.33
CA LEU A 50 13.68 -34.77 -8.31
C LEU A 50 12.87 -35.13 -7.06
N PHE A 51 11.87 -36.00 -7.20
CA PHE A 51 11.05 -36.52 -6.11
C PHE A 51 10.89 -38.04 -6.28
N ASP A 52 10.86 -38.78 -5.16
CA ASP A 52 10.83 -40.25 -5.20
C ASP A 52 9.53 -40.83 -5.78
N ARG A 53 8.38 -40.24 -5.44
CA ARG A 53 7.05 -40.81 -5.77
C ARG A 53 6.03 -39.78 -6.23
N THR A 54 6.07 -38.56 -5.71
CA THR A 54 5.11 -37.52 -6.05
C THR A 54 5.71 -36.15 -5.80
N ASP A 55 5.37 -35.21 -6.68
CA ASP A 55 5.73 -33.80 -6.52
C ASP A 55 4.61 -33.00 -5.81
N VAL A 56 3.50 -33.67 -5.45
CA VAL A 56 2.35 -33.08 -4.74
C VAL A 56 2.74 -32.72 -3.32
N ASP A 57 2.42 -31.49 -2.92
CA ASP A 57 2.72 -30.95 -1.60
C ASP A 57 1.51 -30.22 -0.98
N HIS A 58 1.71 -29.65 0.20
CA HIS A 58 0.66 -28.94 0.93
C HIS A 58 0.11 -27.71 0.19
N LEU A 59 0.90 -27.07 -0.69
CA LEU A 59 0.42 -25.93 -1.48
C LEU A 59 -0.59 -26.36 -2.54
N ASP A 60 -0.57 -27.62 -2.99
CA ASP A 60 -1.62 -28.14 -3.89
C ASP A 60 -2.99 -28.30 -3.21
N GLN A 61 -3.02 -28.27 -1.88
CA GLN A 61 -4.21 -28.39 -1.05
C GLN A 61 -4.69 -27.04 -0.51
N ASP A 62 -3.87 -26.00 -0.59
CA ASP A 62 -4.24 -24.64 -0.19
C ASP A 62 -5.23 -24.04 -1.19
N HIS A 63 -6.43 -23.70 -0.73
CA HIS A 63 -7.49 -23.06 -1.53
C HIS A 63 -7.09 -21.70 -2.12
N ARG A 64 -6.03 -21.06 -1.61
CA ARG A 64 -5.50 -19.77 -2.12
C ARG A 64 -4.56 -19.96 -3.30
N THR A 65 -4.07 -21.18 -3.52
CA THR A 65 -3.18 -21.54 -4.62
C THR A 65 -3.87 -21.33 -5.96
N VAL A 66 -3.13 -20.77 -6.91
CA VAL A 66 -3.58 -20.60 -8.28
C VAL A 66 -2.61 -21.28 -9.22
N VAL A 67 -3.16 -22.03 -10.17
CA VAL A 67 -2.42 -22.60 -11.29
C VAL A 67 -2.72 -21.77 -12.52
N LEU A 68 -1.68 -21.30 -13.19
CA LEU A 68 -1.75 -20.72 -14.52
C LEU A 68 -1.31 -21.77 -15.53
N VAL A 69 -2.05 -21.92 -16.62
CA VAL A 69 -1.72 -22.83 -17.72
C VAL A 69 -1.64 -22.08 -19.05
N ALA A 70 -0.75 -22.55 -19.92
CA ALA A 70 -0.70 -22.15 -21.32
C ALA A 70 -1.51 -23.16 -22.14
N ARG A 71 -2.51 -22.69 -22.89
CA ARG A 71 -3.42 -23.50 -23.70
C ARG A 71 -3.11 -23.33 -25.17
N ALA A 72 -3.03 -24.42 -25.92
CA ALA A 72 -2.89 -24.37 -27.38
C ALA A 72 -4.10 -23.70 -28.04
N THR A 73 -3.85 -22.87 -29.07
CA THR A 73 -4.90 -22.19 -29.86
C THR A 73 -5.25 -22.91 -31.16
N ASP A 74 -4.71 -24.11 -31.37
CA ASP A 74 -4.92 -24.97 -32.55
C ASP A 74 -6.26 -25.72 -32.57
N GLY A 75 -7.17 -25.39 -31.65
CA GLY A 75 -8.47 -26.05 -31.48
C GLY A 75 -8.45 -27.25 -30.53
N SER A 76 -7.27 -27.76 -30.13
CA SER A 76 -7.18 -28.83 -29.14
C SER A 76 -7.41 -28.35 -27.70
N GLY A 77 -7.10 -27.09 -27.42
CA GLY A 77 -7.10 -26.54 -26.05
C GLY A 77 -6.09 -27.23 -25.11
N ALA A 78 -5.14 -27.99 -25.65
CA ALA A 78 -4.21 -28.78 -24.86
C ALA A 78 -3.38 -27.89 -23.91
N VAL A 79 -3.20 -28.36 -22.68
CA VAL A 79 -2.30 -27.70 -21.72
C VAL A 79 -0.85 -27.97 -22.14
N LEU A 80 -0.16 -26.90 -22.53
CA LEU A 80 1.23 -26.93 -23.00
C LEU A 80 2.25 -26.76 -21.88
N GLY A 81 1.82 -26.28 -20.73
CA GLY A 81 2.65 -26.01 -19.56
C GLY A 81 1.86 -25.28 -18.50
N GLY A 82 2.45 -25.14 -17.32
CA GLY A 82 1.83 -24.40 -16.23
C GLY A 82 2.80 -23.99 -15.14
N VAL A 83 2.33 -23.11 -14.28
CA VAL A 83 3.04 -22.65 -13.08
C VAL A 83 2.04 -22.46 -11.96
N ARG A 84 2.48 -22.77 -10.74
CA ARG A 84 1.69 -22.60 -9.53
C ARG A 84 2.20 -21.40 -8.75
N VAL A 85 1.29 -20.55 -8.28
CA VAL A 85 1.57 -19.49 -7.31
C VAL A 85 0.72 -19.69 -6.06
N ALA A 86 1.29 -19.43 -4.88
CA ALA A 86 0.60 -19.59 -3.60
C ALA A 86 1.20 -18.67 -2.53
N PRO A 87 0.44 -18.29 -1.49
CA PRO A 87 1.02 -17.68 -0.30
C PRO A 87 2.06 -18.60 0.34
N ALA A 88 3.17 -18.04 0.80
CA ALA A 88 4.27 -18.77 1.44
C ALA A 88 4.02 -19.03 2.93
N THR A 89 2.97 -18.43 3.50
CA THR A 89 2.68 -18.43 4.93
C THR A 89 1.22 -18.83 5.21
N VAL A 90 0.98 -19.36 6.41
CA VAL A 90 -0.37 -19.79 6.85
C VAL A 90 -1.37 -18.63 6.77
N ARG A 91 -1.02 -17.48 7.37
CA ARG A 91 -1.73 -16.22 7.13
C ARG A 91 -1.10 -15.52 5.94
N ASP A 92 -1.90 -15.04 4.99
CA ASP A 92 -1.38 -14.27 3.85
C ASP A 92 -0.90 -12.88 4.32
N ILE A 93 0.42 -12.73 4.42
CA ILE A 93 1.08 -11.47 4.79
C ILE A 93 1.65 -10.76 3.55
N GLY A 94 1.22 -11.14 2.34
CA GLY A 94 1.79 -10.62 1.09
C GLY A 94 3.09 -11.30 0.67
N TRP A 95 3.52 -12.38 1.33
CA TRP A 95 4.62 -13.23 0.86
C TRP A 95 4.06 -14.38 0.02
N TRP A 96 4.38 -14.38 -1.27
CA TRP A 96 3.95 -15.36 -2.25
C TRP A 96 5.16 -16.12 -2.82
N THR A 97 4.92 -17.33 -3.32
CA THR A 97 5.93 -18.14 -3.99
C THR A 97 5.44 -18.68 -5.33
N GLY A 98 6.31 -18.65 -6.33
CA GLY A 98 6.13 -19.31 -7.62
C GLY A 98 6.86 -20.64 -7.62
N SER A 99 6.17 -21.71 -7.99
CA SER A 99 6.74 -23.07 -7.97
C SER A 99 6.22 -23.94 -9.11
N ARG A 100 6.90 -25.07 -9.34
CA ARG A 100 6.47 -26.14 -10.25
C ARG A 100 6.18 -25.62 -11.67
N LEU A 101 7.02 -24.70 -12.17
CA LEU A 101 6.97 -24.26 -13.57
C LEU A 101 7.38 -25.42 -14.47
N VAL A 102 6.47 -25.85 -15.34
CA VAL A 102 6.71 -26.95 -16.29
C VAL A 102 6.24 -26.55 -17.69
N VAL A 103 7.01 -26.97 -18.70
CA VAL A 103 6.63 -26.88 -20.12
C VAL A 103 6.67 -28.28 -20.70
N GLY A 104 5.54 -28.70 -21.27
CA GLY A 104 5.38 -30.03 -21.85
C GLY A 104 6.27 -30.25 -23.07
N PRO A 105 6.67 -31.50 -23.37
CA PRO A 105 7.59 -31.83 -24.47
C PRO A 105 7.17 -31.25 -25.82
N ALA A 106 5.88 -31.32 -26.15
CA ALA A 106 5.30 -30.79 -27.39
C ALA A 106 5.49 -29.27 -27.58
N ALA A 107 5.73 -28.54 -26.48
CA ALA A 107 5.90 -27.10 -26.46
C ALA A 107 7.32 -26.65 -26.08
N ARG A 108 8.28 -27.57 -25.84
CA ARG A 108 9.68 -27.18 -25.53
C ARG A 108 10.33 -26.41 -26.67
N ASN A 109 9.90 -26.65 -27.92
CA ASN A 109 10.34 -25.93 -29.11
C ASN A 109 9.46 -24.70 -29.45
N ALA A 110 8.29 -24.57 -28.81
CA ALA A 110 7.43 -23.39 -28.96
C ALA A 110 8.04 -22.25 -28.13
N ALA A 111 8.72 -21.33 -28.82
CA ALA A 111 9.41 -20.22 -28.18
C ALA A 111 8.46 -19.44 -27.26
N GLY A 112 8.81 -19.36 -25.97
CA GLY A 112 8.23 -18.38 -25.04
C GLY A 112 7.14 -18.86 -24.09
N VAL A 113 6.70 -20.13 -24.11
CA VAL A 113 5.66 -20.63 -23.15
C VAL A 113 6.09 -20.41 -21.70
N GLY A 114 7.30 -20.84 -21.33
CA GLY A 114 7.82 -20.65 -19.97
C GLY A 114 7.91 -19.18 -19.57
N SER A 115 8.38 -18.31 -20.47
CA SER A 115 8.45 -16.87 -20.21
C SER A 115 7.08 -16.23 -20.03
N ALA A 116 6.09 -16.64 -20.84
CA ALA A 116 4.73 -16.14 -20.75
C ALA A 116 4.06 -16.57 -19.43
N LEU A 117 4.26 -17.82 -19.01
CA LEU A 117 3.79 -18.32 -17.71
C LEU A 117 4.40 -17.54 -16.54
N VAL A 118 5.71 -17.30 -16.56
CA VAL A 118 6.40 -16.53 -15.51
C VAL A 118 5.89 -15.08 -15.47
N ARG A 119 5.75 -14.41 -16.62
CA ARG A 119 5.20 -13.05 -16.69
C ARG A 119 3.76 -12.98 -16.18
N ALA A 120 2.93 -13.93 -16.57
CA ALA A 120 1.55 -14.02 -16.09
C ALA A 120 1.49 -14.29 -14.58
N ALA A 121 2.40 -15.12 -14.05
CA ALA A 121 2.51 -15.35 -12.61
C ALA A 121 2.87 -14.07 -11.86
N CYS A 122 3.90 -13.31 -12.31
CA CYS A 122 4.26 -12.02 -11.73
C CYS A 122 3.08 -11.04 -11.72
N ALA A 123 2.41 -10.86 -12.86
CA ALA A 123 1.27 -9.96 -12.97
C ALA A 123 0.10 -10.37 -12.05
N LEU A 124 -0.19 -11.68 -11.96
CA LEU A 124 -1.26 -12.18 -11.10
C LEU A 124 -0.94 -11.93 -9.62
N VAL A 125 0.28 -12.23 -9.15
CA VAL A 125 0.60 -12.07 -7.73
C VAL A 125 0.67 -10.60 -7.33
N GLU A 126 1.12 -9.70 -8.21
CA GLU A 126 1.03 -8.26 -7.96
C GLU A 126 -0.43 -7.79 -7.85
N GLN A 127 -1.30 -8.26 -8.75
CA GLN A 127 -2.74 -8.00 -8.67
C GLN A 127 -3.37 -8.54 -7.38
N ARG A 128 -2.86 -9.66 -6.87
CA ARG A 128 -3.27 -10.27 -5.59
C ARG A 128 -2.69 -9.54 -4.37
N GLY A 129 -1.86 -8.52 -4.56
CA GLY A 129 -1.24 -7.78 -3.47
C GLY A 129 -0.05 -8.52 -2.84
N ALA A 130 0.76 -9.21 -3.64
CA ALA A 130 2.06 -9.67 -3.18
C ALA A 130 2.99 -8.47 -2.91
N LEU A 131 3.75 -8.58 -1.83
CA LEU A 131 4.78 -7.65 -1.37
C LEU A 131 6.18 -8.28 -1.46
N ARG A 132 6.23 -9.61 -1.42
CA ARG A 132 7.43 -10.41 -1.66
C ARG A 132 7.04 -11.61 -2.50
N PHE A 133 7.73 -11.82 -3.62
CA PHE A 133 7.48 -12.94 -4.51
C PHE A 133 8.78 -13.68 -4.84
N ASP A 134 8.89 -14.89 -4.31
CA ASP A 134 10.09 -15.72 -4.41
C ASP A 134 9.85 -16.99 -5.23
N ALA A 135 10.92 -17.51 -5.84
CA ALA A 135 10.91 -18.80 -6.50
C ALA A 135 12.23 -19.54 -6.28
N LEU A 136 12.15 -20.87 -6.16
CA LEU A 136 13.30 -21.75 -6.32
C LEU A 136 13.40 -22.16 -7.77
N VAL A 137 14.48 -21.73 -8.43
CA VAL A 137 14.68 -21.89 -9.88
C VAL A 137 15.91 -22.74 -10.10
N GLN A 138 15.77 -23.88 -10.79
CA GLN A 138 16.93 -24.69 -11.19
C GLN A 138 17.95 -23.82 -11.95
N GLU A 139 19.25 -24.00 -11.70
CA GLU A 139 20.28 -23.12 -12.28
C GLU A 139 20.19 -23.04 -13.82
N ARG A 140 19.83 -24.14 -14.49
CA ARG A 140 19.61 -24.20 -15.95
C ARG A 140 18.50 -23.25 -16.46
N ALA A 141 17.54 -22.90 -15.62
CA ALA A 141 16.42 -22.01 -15.95
C ALA A 141 16.65 -20.55 -15.49
N ALA A 142 17.66 -20.28 -14.66
CA ALA A 142 17.90 -18.96 -14.07
C ALA A 142 18.10 -17.84 -15.10
N ALA A 143 18.70 -18.15 -16.25
CA ALA A 143 18.90 -17.19 -17.34
C ALA A 143 17.57 -16.70 -17.97
N LEU A 144 16.51 -17.52 -17.94
CA LEU A 144 15.17 -17.08 -18.35
C LEU A 144 14.60 -16.09 -17.35
N PHE A 145 14.68 -16.40 -16.06
CA PHE A 145 14.15 -15.57 -14.97
C PHE A 145 14.85 -14.21 -14.92
N THR A 146 16.18 -14.21 -15.03
CA THR A 146 17.00 -12.98 -15.06
C THR A 146 16.60 -12.06 -16.21
N ARG A 147 16.37 -12.62 -17.42
CA ARG A 147 15.89 -11.84 -18.59
C ARG A 147 14.48 -11.25 -18.42
N ILE A 148 13.66 -11.85 -17.56
CA ILE A 148 12.31 -11.35 -17.25
C ILE A 148 12.37 -10.23 -16.20
N GLY A 149 13.42 -10.18 -15.38
CA GLY A 149 13.64 -9.17 -14.35
C GLY A 149 13.81 -9.72 -12.93
N TRP A 150 13.83 -11.05 -12.76
CA TRP A 150 14.07 -11.66 -11.44
C TRP A 150 15.53 -11.53 -11.01
N GLN A 151 15.75 -11.38 -9.71
CA GLN A 151 17.06 -11.18 -9.10
C GLN A 151 17.45 -12.38 -8.24
N PRO A 152 18.68 -12.92 -8.34
CA PRO A 152 19.13 -14.00 -7.47
C PRO A 152 19.36 -13.47 -6.03
N THR A 153 18.86 -14.19 -5.04
CA THR A 153 19.00 -13.87 -3.60
C THR A 153 19.72 -14.96 -2.81
N GLY A 154 19.99 -16.12 -3.41
CA GLY A 154 20.76 -17.18 -2.77
C GLY A 154 20.83 -18.47 -3.58
N ARG A 155 21.43 -19.51 -3.01
CA ARG A 155 21.56 -20.84 -3.60
C ARG A 155 20.99 -21.89 -2.65
N GLU A 156 20.45 -22.96 -3.22
CA GLU A 156 19.89 -24.09 -2.49
C GLU A 156 20.05 -25.38 -3.33
N VAL A 157 20.10 -26.54 -2.70
CA VAL A 157 20.10 -27.84 -3.39
C VAL A 157 18.85 -28.60 -2.99
N LEU A 158 18.01 -28.92 -3.98
CA LEU A 158 16.76 -29.65 -3.79
C LEU A 158 16.82 -30.96 -4.58
N GLY A 159 16.62 -32.10 -3.90
CA GLY A 159 16.68 -33.43 -4.55
C GLY A 159 18.01 -33.68 -5.29
N GLY A 160 19.13 -33.16 -4.76
CA GLY A 160 20.45 -33.23 -5.40
C GLY A 160 20.67 -32.28 -6.57
N VAL A 161 19.67 -31.48 -6.96
CA VAL A 161 19.73 -30.53 -8.08
C VAL A 161 20.00 -29.11 -7.56
N PRO A 162 21.01 -28.39 -8.08
CA PRO A 162 21.25 -26.99 -7.75
C PRO A 162 20.12 -26.05 -8.20
N HIS A 163 19.70 -25.18 -7.29
CA HIS A 163 18.71 -24.14 -7.50
C HIS A 163 19.24 -22.78 -7.02
N LEU A 164 18.75 -21.72 -7.64
CA LEU A 164 18.84 -20.36 -7.14
C LEU A 164 17.53 -19.98 -6.45
N ARG A 165 17.64 -19.36 -5.26
CA ARG A 165 16.57 -18.51 -4.74
C ARG A 165 16.55 -17.25 -5.57
N MET A 166 15.40 -16.92 -6.15
CA MET A 166 15.21 -15.73 -6.96
C MET A 166 14.01 -14.95 -6.46
N ARG A 167 14.07 -13.62 -6.57
CA ARG A 167 13.01 -12.70 -6.18
C ARG A 167 12.55 -11.84 -7.35
N TRP A 168 11.25 -11.64 -7.45
CA TRP A 168 10.65 -10.65 -8.33
C TRP A 168 10.61 -9.28 -7.62
N PRO A 169 11.11 -8.20 -8.23
CA PRO A 169 11.03 -6.87 -7.64
C PRO A 169 9.57 -6.39 -7.58
N VAL A 170 9.14 -5.95 -6.39
CA VAL A 170 7.82 -5.36 -6.16
C VAL A 170 8.02 -3.93 -5.66
N ASP A 171 7.58 -2.94 -6.44
CA ASP A 171 7.83 -1.51 -6.22
C ASP A 171 6.59 -0.74 -5.73
N ARG A 172 5.55 -1.47 -5.29
CA ARG A 172 4.22 -0.92 -4.99
C ARG A 172 4.26 0.31 -4.09
N TYR A 173 5.02 0.27 -3.00
CA TYR A 173 5.08 1.37 -2.03
C TYR A 173 5.99 2.51 -2.47
N GLN A 174 7.09 2.21 -3.18
CA GLN A 174 7.90 3.25 -3.82
C GLN A 174 7.03 4.07 -4.79
N ARG A 175 6.26 3.41 -5.68
CA ARG A 175 5.36 4.11 -6.60
C ARG A 175 4.29 4.94 -5.89
N LEU A 176 3.77 4.46 -4.76
CA LEU A 176 2.82 5.21 -3.94
C LEU A 176 3.46 6.47 -3.34
N VAL A 177 4.66 6.35 -2.79
CA VAL A 177 5.45 7.48 -2.26
C VAL A 177 5.79 8.48 -3.36
N ASP A 178 6.25 8.01 -4.52
CA ASP A 178 6.60 8.87 -5.66
C ASP A 178 5.39 9.69 -6.14
N ALA A 179 4.23 9.04 -6.22
CA ALA A 179 2.99 9.68 -6.67
C ALA A 179 2.41 10.68 -5.66
N THR A 180 2.77 10.59 -4.38
CA THR A 180 2.08 11.34 -3.31
C THR A 180 2.97 12.31 -2.53
N LYS A 181 4.24 11.98 -2.28
CA LYS A 181 5.10 12.71 -1.33
C LYS A 181 6.49 13.08 -1.87
N ALA A 182 7.08 12.30 -2.77
CA ALA A 182 8.49 12.47 -3.16
C ALA A 182 8.83 13.83 -3.83
N HIS A 183 7.83 14.53 -4.36
CA HIS A 183 8.00 15.82 -5.02
C HIS A 183 7.94 17.02 -4.05
N LEU A 184 7.56 16.81 -2.79
CA LEU A 184 7.26 17.90 -1.86
C LEU A 184 8.48 18.78 -1.60
N ALA A 185 9.62 18.21 -1.19
CA ALA A 185 10.80 19.02 -0.88
C ALA A 185 11.30 19.86 -2.05
N ALA A 186 11.15 19.37 -3.28
CA ALA A 186 11.55 20.10 -4.49
C ALA A 186 10.72 21.37 -4.72
N LEU A 187 9.47 21.41 -4.25
CA LEU A 187 8.59 22.57 -4.40
C LEU A 187 9.02 23.76 -3.55
N PHE A 188 9.70 23.52 -2.44
CA PHE A 188 10.02 24.58 -1.49
C PHE A 188 11.45 25.13 -1.61
N ALA A 189 12.28 24.60 -2.52
CA ALA A 189 13.59 25.16 -2.88
C ALA A 189 14.53 25.54 -1.69
N GLY A 190 14.38 24.88 -0.54
CA GLY A 190 15.16 25.15 0.68
C GLY A 190 14.39 25.87 1.79
N ASP A 191 13.26 26.53 1.48
CA ASP A 191 12.33 27.01 2.49
C ASP A 191 11.58 25.82 3.10
N ARG A 192 11.47 25.80 4.43
CA ARG A 192 10.89 24.66 5.16
C ARG A 192 9.81 25.17 6.11
N PRO A 193 8.54 25.23 5.68
CA PRO A 193 7.45 25.69 6.54
C PRO A 193 7.27 24.74 7.73
N GLY A 194 6.80 25.28 8.86
CA GLY A 194 6.62 24.56 10.13
C GLY A 194 7.49 25.09 11.27
N GLY A 195 8.69 25.57 10.94
CA GLY A 195 9.68 26.05 11.93
C GLY A 195 10.53 24.91 12.50
N ALA A 196 11.60 25.28 13.22
CA ALA A 196 12.56 24.32 13.76
C ALA A 196 11.89 23.27 14.65
N GLY A 197 12.11 21.99 14.36
CA GLY A 197 11.51 20.84 15.06
C GLY A 197 10.17 20.37 14.49
N TRP A 198 9.55 21.12 13.58
CA TRP A 198 8.18 20.88 13.08
C TRP A 198 8.08 20.86 11.54
N VAL A 199 9.23 20.84 10.85
CA VAL A 199 9.26 20.78 9.38
C VAL A 199 8.66 19.46 8.90
N GLY A 200 7.65 19.54 8.03
CA GLY A 200 6.99 18.37 7.45
C GLY A 200 6.13 17.58 8.45
N ASP A 201 5.82 18.17 9.60
CA ASP A 201 4.96 17.58 10.62
C ASP A 201 3.46 17.69 10.24
N ASP A 202 2.61 16.98 10.98
CA ASP A 202 1.16 16.92 10.70
C ASP A 202 0.43 18.24 11.04
N GLY A 203 1.04 19.06 11.91
CA GLY A 203 0.60 20.41 12.18
C GLY A 203 1.75 21.32 12.60
N ALA A 204 1.44 22.61 12.75
CA ALA A 204 2.40 23.62 13.17
C ALA A 204 1.96 24.26 14.49
N PRO A 205 2.81 24.28 15.53
CA PRO A 205 2.55 25.08 16.72
C PRO A 205 2.59 26.57 16.42
N LEU A 206 1.59 27.30 16.89
CA LEU A 206 1.56 28.75 16.81
C LEU A 206 2.40 29.35 17.95
N ALA A 207 3.50 30.01 17.59
CA ALA A 207 4.47 30.55 18.53
C ALA A 207 3.83 31.42 19.64
N GLY A 208 4.20 31.16 20.90
CA GLY A 208 3.71 31.90 22.06
C GLY A 208 2.29 31.51 22.52
N THR A 209 1.70 30.47 21.96
CA THR A 209 0.37 29.97 22.33
C THR A 209 0.39 28.45 22.52
N ASP A 210 -0.70 27.88 22.99
CA ASP A 210 -0.92 26.43 23.02
C ASP A 210 -1.71 25.91 21.80
N VAL A 211 -1.83 26.73 20.75
CA VAL A 211 -2.60 26.41 19.55
C VAL A 211 -1.73 25.66 18.54
N ILE A 212 -2.29 24.58 17.99
CA ILE A 212 -1.75 23.85 16.84
C ILE A 212 -2.65 24.10 15.64
N ALA A 213 -2.07 24.43 14.50
CA ALA A 213 -2.78 24.56 13.24
C ALA A 213 -2.42 23.40 12.30
N ALA A 214 -3.43 22.74 11.75
CA ALA A 214 -3.30 21.76 10.67
C ALA A 214 -4.10 22.27 9.45
N CYS A 215 -3.66 21.91 8.26
CA CYS A 215 -4.36 22.30 7.04
C CYS A 215 -4.13 21.25 5.97
N ASP A 216 -5.23 20.84 5.35
CA ASP A 216 -5.18 19.77 4.38
C ASP A 216 -6.07 20.06 3.17
N ALA A 217 -5.62 19.63 2.01
CA ALA A 217 -6.32 19.76 0.75
C ALA A 217 -6.78 18.39 0.27
N ILE A 218 -8.07 18.25 -0.03
CA ILE A 218 -8.64 16.98 -0.48
C ILE A 218 -8.44 16.84 -1.99
N LEU A 219 -7.98 15.65 -2.41
CA LEU A 219 -7.70 15.32 -3.80
C LEU A 219 -8.89 15.71 -4.70
N PRO A 220 -8.72 16.58 -5.72
CA PRO A 220 -9.83 17.09 -6.51
C PRO A 220 -10.68 16.00 -7.18
N SER A 221 -10.05 14.91 -7.63
CA SER A 221 -10.78 13.78 -8.21
C SER A 221 -11.69 13.06 -7.21
N MET A 222 -11.35 13.08 -5.91
CA MET A 222 -12.22 12.56 -4.86
C MET A 222 -13.38 13.50 -4.58
N VAL A 223 -13.12 14.82 -4.53
CA VAL A 223 -14.19 15.83 -4.40
C VAL A 223 -15.22 15.68 -5.53
N GLU A 224 -14.76 15.48 -6.77
CA GLU A 224 -15.66 15.27 -7.92
C GLU A 224 -16.44 13.95 -7.86
N ARG A 225 -15.77 12.83 -7.53
CA ARG A 225 -16.36 11.49 -7.59
C ARG A 225 -17.27 11.17 -6.41
N ASP A 226 -16.90 11.60 -5.20
CA ASP A 226 -17.63 11.32 -3.96
C ASP A 226 -17.63 12.56 -3.04
N PRO A 227 -18.37 13.63 -3.39
CA PRO A 227 -18.28 14.93 -2.72
C PRO A 227 -18.67 14.87 -1.23
N GLU A 228 -19.65 14.05 -0.86
CA GLU A 228 -20.03 13.89 0.54
C GLU A 228 -18.93 13.21 1.36
N TRP A 229 -18.28 12.21 0.78
CA TRP A 229 -17.13 11.56 1.41
C TRP A 229 -15.91 12.47 1.46
N ALA A 230 -15.67 13.26 0.42
CA ALA A 230 -14.64 14.29 0.43
C ALA A 230 -14.87 15.31 1.56
N GLY A 231 -16.12 15.74 1.76
CA GLY A 231 -16.50 16.58 2.90
C GLY A 231 -16.25 15.92 4.25
N TRP A 232 -16.58 14.62 4.38
CA TRP A 232 -16.25 13.86 5.60
C TRP A 232 -14.74 13.80 5.85
N CYS A 233 -13.98 13.43 4.81
CA CYS A 233 -12.53 13.33 4.87
C CYS A 233 -11.85 14.66 5.18
N GLY A 234 -12.38 15.79 4.71
CA GLY A 234 -11.88 17.13 5.04
C GLY A 234 -11.76 17.37 6.54
N VAL A 235 -12.75 16.91 7.32
CA VAL A 235 -12.70 16.96 8.79
C VAL A 235 -11.80 15.85 9.34
N LEU A 236 -11.93 14.64 8.82
CA LEU A 236 -11.23 13.45 9.32
C LEU A 236 -9.71 13.62 9.33
N VAL A 237 -9.13 14.02 8.19
CA VAL A 237 -7.67 14.13 8.04
C VAL A 237 -7.11 15.18 8.98
N ASN A 238 -7.75 16.35 9.06
CA ASN A 238 -7.33 17.42 9.93
C ASN A 238 -7.49 17.08 11.43
N VAL A 239 -8.50 16.30 11.80
CA VAL A 239 -8.62 15.80 13.18
C VAL A 239 -7.52 14.78 13.49
N ASN A 240 -7.19 13.92 12.53
CA ASN A 240 -6.08 12.98 12.66
C ASN A 240 -4.74 13.71 12.79
N ASP A 241 -4.50 14.77 12.02
CA ASP A 241 -3.31 15.61 12.14
C ASP A 241 -3.16 16.23 13.53
N LEU A 242 -4.23 16.87 14.03
CA LEU A 242 -4.23 17.41 15.39
C LEU A 242 -4.04 16.32 16.44
N THR A 243 -4.61 15.14 16.21
CA THR A 243 -4.41 13.97 17.07
C THR A 243 -2.93 13.57 17.09
N ALA A 244 -2.26 13.47 15.94
CA ALA A 244 -0.84 13.14 15.84
C ALA A 244 0.05 14.14 16.61
N MET A 245 -0.32 15.41 16.60
CA MET A 245 0.34 16.47 17.37
C MET A 245 0.03 16.42 18.88
N GLY A 246 -0.81 15.49 19.33
CA GLY A 246 -1.29 15.41 20.71
C GLY A 246 -2.25 16.54 21.10
N ALA A 247 -2.84 17.23 20.12
CA ALA A 247 -3.72 18.38 20.30
C ALA A 247 -5.19 17.97 20.34
N ALA A 248 -5.95 18.56 21.26
CA ALA A 248 -7.40 18.42 21.29
C ALA A 248 -8.01 19.33 20.20
N PRO A 249 -8.76 18.81 19.21
CA PRO A 249 -9.38 19.64 18.19
C PRO A 249 -10.43 20.59 18.76
N THR A 250 -10.42 21.85 18.32
CA THR A 250 -11.29 22.91 18.86
C THR A 250 -12.15 23.62 17.81
N ALA A 251 -11.65 23.80 16.60
CA ALA A 251 -12.36 24.51 15.55
C ALA A 251 -11.87 24.11 14.15
N LEU A 252 -12.73 24.30 13.15
CA LEU A 252 -12.46 24.07 11.74
C LEU A 252 -12.80 25.31 10.91
N LEU A 253 -12.06 25.53 9.84
CA LEU A 253 -12.44 26.40 8.73
C LEU A 253 -12.42 25.61 7.42
N ASP A 254 -13.34 25.88 6.50
CA ASP A 254 -13.36 25.23 5.19
C ASP A 254 -13.28 26.24 4.03
N ALA A 255 -12.57 25.87 2.97
CA ALA A 255 -12.61 26.54 1.68
C ALA A 255 -13.12 25.53 0.65
N VAL A 256 -14.36 25.72 0.20
CA VAL A 256 -15.05 24.81 -0.72
C VAL A 256 -15.40 25.50 -2.03
N ALA A 257 -15.12 24.81 -3.13
CA ALA A 257 -15.42 25.27 -4.48
C ALA A 257 -16.07 24.15 -5.30
N GLY A 258 -16.94 24.51 -6.24
CA GLY A 258 -17.57 23.55 -7.12
C GLY A 258 -18.37 24.14 -8.26
N ARG A 259 -18.75 23.28 -9.21
CA ARG A 259 -19.39 23.68 -10.47
C ARG A 259 -20.77 24.32 -10.31
N ASP A 260 -21.52 23.94 -9.28
CA ASP A 260 -22.87 24.41 -8.99
C ASP A 260 -23.19 24.29 -7.49
N THR A 261 -24.27 24.94 -7.06
CA THR A 261 -24.69 24.96 -5.65
C THR A 261 -25.09 23.58 -5.13
N SER A 262 -25.67 22.72 -5.97
CA SER A 262 -26.10 21.38 -5.57
C SER A 262 -24.90 20.48 -5.25
N PHE A 263 -23.83 20.62 -6.03
CA PHE A 263 -22.58 19.91 -5.80
C PHE A 263 -21.89 20.38 -4.53
N VAL A 264 -21.75 21.70 -4.34
CA VAL A 264 -21.16 22.26 -3.11
C VAL A 264 -21.98 21.85 -1.88
N ALA A 265 -23.31 21.83 -1.98
CA ALA A 265 -24.18 21.38 -0.88
C ALA A 265 -23.90 19.93 -0.46
N ARG A 266 -23.50 19.04 -1.38
CA ARG A 266 -23.09 17.67 -1.05
C ARG A 266 -21.78 17.64 -0.27
N VAL A 267 -20.79 18.45 -0.66
CA VAL A 267 -19.53 18.58 0.10
C VAL A 267 -19.81 19.11 1.51
N VAL A 268 -20.60 20.18 1.60
CA VAL A 268 -21.00 20.78 2.88
C VAL A 268 -21.80 19.80 3.75
N ALA A 269 -22.64 18.95 3.16
CA ALA A 269 -23.34 17.91 3.92
C ALA A 269 -22.36 16.90 4.56
N GLY A 270 -21.32 16.50 3.83
CA GLY A 270 -20.23 15.68 4.37
C GLY A 270 -19.49 16.35 5.52
N LEU A 271 -19.07 17.60 5.32
CA LEU A 271 -18.39 18.43 6.34
C LEU A 271 -19.23 18.54 7.62
N ARG A 272 -20.53 18.86 7.48
CA ARG A 272 -21.45 18.96 8.62
C ARG A 272 -21.58 17.65 9.38
N ARG A 273 -21.80 16.53 8.68
CA ARG A 273 -21.90 15.21 9.34
C ARG A 273 -20.64 14.85 10.10
N ALA A 274 -19.45 15.12 9.54
CA ALA A 274 -18.20 14.83 10.22
C ALA A 274 -17.92 15.79 11.38
N SER A 275 -18.11 17.10 11.19
CA SER A 275 -18.08 18.12 12.25
C SER A 275 -18.98 17.72 13.41
N ASP A 276 -20.21 17.30 13.11
CA ASP A 276 -21.16 16.79 14.08
C ASP A 276 -20.64 15.50 14.71
N ALA A 277 -20.15 14.50 13.98
CA ALA A 277 -19.67 13.25 14.56
C ALA A 277 -18.49 13.44 15.54
N TRP A 278 -17.47 14.19 15.13
CA TRP A 278 -16.27 14.48 15.93
C TRP A 278 -16.53 15.52 17.03
N GLY A 279 -17.51 16.40 16.81
CA GLY A 279 -17.88 17.46 17.76
C GLY A 279 -16.88 18.60 17.76
N VAL A 280 -16.40 18.94 16.58
CA VAL A 280 -15.47 20.03 16.32
C VAL A 280 -16.20 21.01 15.39
N PRO A 281 -16.57 22.20 15.85
CA PRO A 281 -17.39 23.12 15.08
C PRO A 281 -16.62 23.71 13.90
N ILE A 282 -17.31 23.85 12.76
CA ILE A 282 -16.88 24.69 11.64
C ILE A 282 -17.28 26.13 11.97
N ILE A 283 -16.29 26.99 12.19
CA ILE A 283 -16.49 28.37 12.69
C ILE A 283 -16.44 29.44 11.60
N GLY A 284 -16.04 29.08 10.38
CA GLY A 284 -15.92 30.00 9.26
C GLY A 284 -15.39 29.31 8.01
N GLY A 285 -15.28 30.05 6.91
CA GLY A 285 -14.82 29.48 5.66
C GLY A 285 -15.04 30.38 4.44
N HIS A 286 -14.84 29.80 3.26
CA HIS A 286 -15.08 30.41 1.97
C HIS A 286 -15.82 29.44 1.04
N THR A 287 -16.81 29.95 0.30
CA THR A 287 -17.58 29.14 -0.66
C THR A 287 -17.59 29.79 -2.02
N GLN A 288 -17.18 29.03 -3.04
CA GLN A 288 -17.19 29.46 -4.44
C GLN A 288 -17.99 28.50 -5.33
N VAL A 289 -18.78 29.06 -6.24
CA VAL A 289 -19.63 28.30 -7.17
C VAL A 289 -19.30 28.71 -8.61
N GLY A 290 -19.42 27.77 -9.55
CA GLY A 290 -19.15 28.00 -10.98
C GLY A 290 -17.68 27.78 -11.37
N VAL A 291 -16.94 27.00 -10.59
CA VAL A 291 -15.50 26.72 -10.79
C VAL A 291 -15.21 25.21 -10.59
N PRO A 292 -14.02 24.71 -10.98
CA PRO A 292 -13.64 23.33 -10.70
C PRO A 292 -13.73 22.97 -9.21
N ALA A 293 -14.01 21.70 -8.90
CA ALA A 293 -14.13 21.28 -7.51
C ALA A 293 -12.80 21.38 -6.75
N ALA A 294 -12.86 21.98 -5.56
CA ALA A 294 -11.75 22.04 -4.62
C ALA A 294 -12.30 22.04 -3.19
N LEU A 295 -11.56 21.42 -2.29
CA LEU A 295 -11.85 21.44 -0.86
C LEU A 295 -10.53 21.50 -0.10
N SER A 296 -10.40 22.48 0.78
CA SER A 296 -9.39 22.51 1.82
C SER A 296 -10.05 22.79 3.15
N VAL A 297 -9.53 22.17 4.21
CA VAL A 297 -9.98 22.39 5.57
C VAL A 297 -8.76 22.73 6.41
N THR A 298 -8.89 23.72 7.28
CA THR A 298 -7.91 24.09 8.30
C THR A 298 -8.50 23.76 9.65
N ALA A 299 -7.74 23.10 10.51
CA ALA A 299 -8.15 22.82 11.88
C ALA A 299 -7.24 23.50 12.90
N LEU A 300 -7.85 23.88 14.01
CA LEU A 300 -7.18 24.44 15.17
C LEU A 300 -7.39 23.49 16.35
N GLY A 301 -6.29 23.05 16.95
CA GLY A 301 -6.28 22.27 18.18
C GLY A 301 -5.53 22.99 19.29
N ARG A 302 -5.62 22.47 20.52
CA ARG A 302 -4.86 22.98 21.66
C ARG A 302 -4.10 21.88 22.39
N THR A 303 -2.85 22.14 22.74
CA THR A 303 -2.04 21.33 23.66
C THR A 303 -0.86 22.15 24.20
N GLU A 304 -0.55 21.95 25.47
CA GLU A 304 0.66 22.51 26.10
C GLU A 304 1.91 21.65 25.80
N HIS A 305 1.71 20.44 25.29
CA HIS A 305 2.76 19.45 25.05
C HIS A 305 2.57 18.84 23.65
N PRO A 306 2.91 19.58 22.59
CA PRO A 306 2.82 19.04 21.24
C PRO A 306 3.83 17.90 21.07
N VAL A 307 3.42 16.84 20.37
CA VAL A 307 4.24 15.68 20.06
C VAL A 307 4.81 15.86 18.64
N PRO A 308 6.13 15.82 18.44
CA PRO A 308 6.72 15.97 17.11
C PRO A 308 6.63 14.69 16.27
N GLY A 309 6.56 14.82 14.96
CA GLY A 309 6.70 13.71 14.02
C GLY A 309 8.13 13.18 13.88
N GLY A 310 9.13 13.96 14.31
CA GLY A 310 10.57 13.66 14.15
C GLY A 310 11.36 13.44 15.45
N GLY A 311 10.71 13.11 16.57
CA GLY A 311 11.37 12.98 17.87
C GLY A 311 11.98 11.60 18.21
N ALA A 312 11.94 10.64 17.28
CA ALA A 312 12.38 9.27 17.55
C ALA A 312 13.91 9.10 17.43
N ARG A 313 14.44 8.05 18.05
CA ARG A 313 15.85 7.65 17.96
C ARG A 313 15.98 6.26 17.34
N PRO A 314 17.09 5.96 16.62
CA PRO A 314 17.38 4.60 16.19
C PRO A 314 17.32 3.60 17.35
N GLY A 315 16.68 2.45 17.12
CA GLY A 315 16.42 1.41 18.13
C GLY A 315 15.09 1.56 18.89
N GLN A 316 14.41 2.71 18.79
CA GLN A 316 13.06 2.86 19.34
C GLN A 316 12.03 2.07 18.52
N ARG A 317 11.01 1.56 19.21
CA ARG A 317 9.99 0.69 18.63
C ARG A 317 8.88 1.52 17.98
N ILE A 318 8.44 1.08 16.80
CA ILE A 318 7.30 1.65 16.09
C ILE A 318 6.05 0.85 16.47
N SER A 319 5.00 1.54 16.88
CA SER A 319 3.67 0.98 17.13
C SER A 319 2.63 1.57 16.19
N LEU A 320 1.80 0.70 15.61
CA LEU A 320 0.59 1.09 14.88
C LEU A 320 -0.62 0.97 15.81
N THR A 321 -1.34 2.07 15.97
CA THR A 321 -2.66 2.10 16.62
C THR A 321 -3.70 2.37 15.55
N ALA A 322 -4.54 1.40 15.24
CA ALA A 322 -5.51 1.52 14.15
C ALA A 322 -6.91 1.04 14.56
N ASP A 323 -7.92 1.73 14.07
CA ASP A 323 -9.29 1.25 14.10
C ASP A 323 -9.49 0.23 12.97
N LEU A 324 -9.50 -1.06 13.33
CA LEU A 324 -9.65 -2.17 12.39
C LEU A 324 -11.11 -2.50 12.03
N SER A 325 -12.07 -1.76 12.59
CA SER A 325 -13.49 -1.92 12.28
C SER A 325 -13.86 -1.27 10.94
N GLY A 326 -15.08 -1.49 10.48
CA GLY A 326 -15.56 -0.90 9.23
C GLY A 326 -15.17 -1.70 7.99
N GLY A 327 -14.91 -1.00 6.89
CA GLY A 327 -14.67 -1.63 5.60
C GLY A 327 -14.16 -0.68 4.53
N TRP A 328 -13.83 -1.23 3.37
CA TRP A 328 -13.48 -0.44 2.19
C TRP A 328 -14.62 0.50 1.80
N ARG A 329 -14.28 1.78 1.57
CA ARG A 329 -15.23 2.73 0.99
C ARG A 329 -15.60 2.28 -0.43
N THR A 330 -16.89 2.22 -0.72
CA THR A 330 -17.39 1.88 -2.06
C THR A 330 -16.73 2.76 -3.12
N GLY A 331 -16.23 2.14 -4.19
CA GLY A 331 -15.50 2.83 -5.26
C GLY A 331 -14.03 3.15 -4.95
N HIS A 332 -13.54 2.84 -3.75
CA HIS A 332 -12.18 3.14 -3.28
C HIS A 332 -11.52 1.92 -2.60
N THR A 333 -11.95 0.70 -2.93
CA THR A 333 -11.39 -0.55 -2.42
C THR A 333 -9.89 -0.62 -2.64
N GLY A 334 -9.16 -0.98 -1.58
CA GLY A 334 -7.70 -1.06 -1.58
C GLY A 334 -6.99 0.27 -1.33
N ALA A 335 -7.72 1.39 -1.31
CA ALA A 335 -7.15 2.73 -1.15
C ALA A 335 -7.71 3.50 0.06
N GLN A 336 -8.98 3.30 0.42
CA GLN A 336 -9.60 4.02 1.55
C GLN A 336 -10.45 3.11 2.43
N TRP A 337 -10.05 2.97 3.68
CA TRP A 337 -10.75 2.18 4.68
C TRP A 337 -11.57 3.08 5.58
N ASN A 338 -12.89 2.93 5.58
CA ASN A 338 -13.77 3.73 6.41
C ASN A 338 -14.12 2.98 7.70
N SER A 339 -13.59 3.46 8.81
CA SER A 339 -13.91 2.99 10.16
C SER A 339 -14.68 4.01 10.99
N THR A 340 -14.85 5.24 10.51
CA THR A 340 -15.27 6.39 11.34
C THR A 340 -16.71 6.83 11.14
N GLU A 341 -17.30 6.69 9.93
CA GLU A 341 -18.69 7.15 9.69
C GLU A 341 -19.73 6.45 10.56
N GLY A 342 -19.47 5.19 10.95
CA GLY A 342 -20.38 4.40 11.81
C GLY A 342 -20.09 4.50 13.30
N ARG A 343 -19.08 5.28 13.72
CA ARG A 343 -18.66 5.39 15.12
C ARG A 343 -19.49 6.45 15.85
N ASP A 344 -19.74 6.21 17.14
CA ASP A 344 -20.32 7.23 17.99
C ASP A 344 -19.30 8.33 18.35
N ARG A 345 -19.82 9.49 18.75
CA ARG A 345 -19.04 10.66 19.14
C ARG A 345 -18.03 10.36 20.26
N ALA A 346 -18.39 9.55 21.25
CA ALA A 346 -17.55 9.30 22.41
C ALA A 346 -16.32 8.48 22.00
N ALA A 347 -16.50 7.47 21.16
CA ALA A 347 -15.44 6.68 20.58
C ALA A 347 -14.50 7.53 19.71
N LEU A 348 -15.06 8.39 18.85
CA LEU A 348 -14.25 9.30 18.01
C LEU A 348 -13.41 10.28 18.86
N ARG A 349 -14.01 10.88 19.89
CA ARG A 349 -13.28 11.76 20.83
C ARG A 349 -12.22 11.02 21.63
N ASP A 350 -12.48 9.77 22.02
CA ASP A 350 -11.48 8.94 22.67
C ASP A 350 -10.27 8.69 21.76
N LEU A 351 -10.52 8.31 20.50
CA LEU A 351 -9.50 8.14 19.47
C LEU A 351 -8.68 9.42 19.28
N ALA A 352 -9.32 10.58 19.14
CA ALA A 352 -8.63 11.86 18.94
C ALA A 352 -7.74 12.30 20.13
N ALA A 353 -7.92 11.73 21.32
CA ALA A 353 -7.13 12.06 22.49
C ALA A 353 -6.00 11.05 22.77
N THR A 354 -5.88 9.99 21.98
CA THR A 354 -4.97 8.86 22.25
C THR A 354 -3.49 9.26 22.32
N VAL A 355 -2.99 10.05 21.36
CA VAL A 355 -1.58 10.49 21.33
C VAL A 355 -1.31 11.48 22.46
N GLY A 356 -2.20 12.44 22.70
CA GLY A 356 -2.04 13.41 23.81
C GLY A 356 -2.01 12.76 25.20
N ARG A 357 -2.67 11.60 25.36
CA ARG A 357 -2.57 10.76 26.56
C ARG A 357 -1.27 9.95 26.62
N ALA A 358 -0.81 9.41 25.49
CA ALA A 358 0.36 8.54 25.44
C ALA A 358 1.69 9.30 25.46
N ARG A 359 1.75 10.49 24.84
CA ARG A 359 2.92 11.38 24.73
C ARG A 359 4.20 10.65 24.29
N PRO A 360 4.19 10.01 23.11
CA PRO A 360 5.34 9.28 22.62
C PRO A 360 6.47 10.23 22.21
N ALA A 361 7.66 9.68 21.96
CA ALA A 361 8.79 10.45 21.44
C ALA A 361 8.49 11.00 20.03
N ALA A 362 7.81 10.23 19.19
CA ALA A 362 7.26 10.72 17.92
C ALA A 362 5.88 10.14 17.60
N ALA A 363 5.07 10.88 16.86
CA ALA A 363 3.78 10.43 16.34
C ALA A 363 3.51 11.00 14.95
N LYS A 364 2.89 10.20 14.07
CA LYS A 364 2.33 10.64 12.80
C LYS A 364 0.99 9.99 12.50
N ASP A 365 0.12 10.73 11.83
CA ASP A 365 -1.09 10.18 11.27
C ASP A 365 -0.77 9.30 10.02
N VAL A 366 -1.58 8.27 9.78
CA VAL A 366 -1.42 7.47 8.56
C VAL A 366 -2.18 8.15 7.41
N SER A 367 -1.45 8.86 6.55
CA SER A 367 -2.00 9.61 5.42
C SER A 367 -1.99 8.83 4.10
N MET A 368 -2.12 9.53 2.96
CA MET A 368 -2.24 8.96 1.61
C MET A 368 -1.06 8.09 1.14
N ALA A 369 0.10 8.17 1.80
CA ALA A 369 1.25 7.29 1.53
C ALA A 369 1.12 5.91 2.22
N GLY A 370 0.05 5.70 2.98
CA GLY A 370 -0.22 4.50 3.75
C GLY A 370 0.72 4.30 4.93
N ILE A 371 0.57 3.16 5.60
CA ILE A 371 1.36 2.81 6.79
C ILE A 371 2.85 2.79 6.47
N VAL A 372 3.24 2.20 5.33
CA VAL A 372 4.65 2.12 4.92
C VAL A 372 5.23 3.50 4.66
N GLY A 373 4.53 4.35 3.91
CA GLY A 373 4.97 5.71 3.63
C GLY A 373 5.05 6.56 4.89
N THR A 374 4.04 6.52 5.76
CA THR A 374 4.05 7.26 7.03
C THR A 374 5.16 6.80 7.96
N ALA A 375 5.47 5.49 8.04
CA ALA A 375 6.61 5.02 8.82
C ALA A 375 7.93 5.63 8.32
N GLY A 376 8.08 5.74 7.00
CA GLY A 376 9.19 6.43 6.38
C GLY A 376 9.21 7.94 6.66
N MET A 377 8.06 8.63 6.65
CA MET A 377 7.98 10.06 7.00
C MET A 377 8.40 10.31 8.46
N LEU A 378 7.90 9.50 9.40
CA LEU A 378 8.27 9.58 10.82
C LEU A 378 9.77 9.37 11.01
N ALA A 379 10.32 8.33 10.37
CA ALA A 379 11.73 8.02 10.48
C ALA A 379 12.63 9.07 9.78
N GLU A 380 12.22 9.59 8.62
CA GLU A 380 12.92 10.65 7.91
C GLU A 380 13.00 11.92 8.75
N ALA A 381 11.87 12.36 9.34
CA ALA A 381 11.82 13.50 10.24
C ALA A 381 12.71 13.28 11.49
N SER A 382 12.85 12.02 11.91
CA SER A 382 13.75 11.58 12.99
C SER A 382 15.21 11.40 12.56
N GLY A 383 15.54 11.63 11.28
CA GLY A 383 16.91 11.55 10.74
C GLY A 383 17.40 10.14 10.39
N GLY A 384 16.50 9.18 10.17
CA GLY A 384 16.84 7.79 9.87
C GLY A 384 15.89 7.12 8.87
N GLY A 385 15.67 5.82 9.05
CA GLY A 385 14.69 5.02 8.30
C GLY A 385 13.94 4.05 9.20
N ALA A 386 13.11 3.18 8.64
CA ALA A 386 12.25 2.28 9.42
C ALA A 386 12.33 0.84 8.92
N VAL A 387 12.16 -0.10 9.85
CA VAL A 387 11.85 -1.48 9.54
C VAL A 387 10.47 -1.82 10.13
N LEU A 388 9.59 -2.41 9.32
CA LEU A 388 8.28 -2.89 9.76
C LEU A 388 8.23 -4.41 9.75
N ASP A 389 7.84 -5.01 10.87
CA ASP A 389 7.63 -6.44 11.03
C ASP A 389 6.25 -6.80 10.45
N VAL A 390 6.22 -7.30 9.20
CA VAL A 390 4.96 -7.45 8.43
C VAL A 390 3.95 -8.37 9.14
N ALA A 391 4.47 -9.39 9.83
CA ALA A 391 3.63 -10.33 10.57
C ALA A 391 3.01 -9.71 11.84
N ASP A 392 3.54 -8.61 12.37
CA ASP A 392 3.04 -8.00 13.60
C ASP A 392 2.12 -6.80 13.37
N VAL A 393 2.05 -6.31 12.13
CA VAL A 393 1.10 -5.27 11.74
C VAL A 393 -0.33 -5.76 12.00
N PRO A 394 -1.15 -5.00 12.75
CA PRO A 394 -2.57 -5.29 12.94
C PRO A 394 -3.32 -4.97 11.64
N ILE A 395 -4.11 -5.93 11.15
CA ILE A 395 -4.80 -5.85 9.85
C ILE A 395 -6.28 -6.17 10.05
N PRO A 396 -7.22 -5.42 9.42
CA PRO A 396 -8.62 -5.79 9.38
C PRO A 396 -8.82 -7.17 8.75
N ARG A 397 -9.75 -7.98 9.29
CA ARG A 397 -9.99 -9.36 8.84
C ARG A 397 -10.27 -9.50 7.33
N LEU A 398 -10.83 -8.47 6.72
CA LEU A 398 -11.26 -8.48 5.31
C LEU A 398 -10.29 -7.75 4.37
N ALA A 399 -9.21 -7.16 4.88
CA ALA A 399 -8.25 -6.42 4.07
C ALA A 399 -7.10 -7.32 3.62
N ALA A 400 -6.71 -7.23 2.35
CA ALA A 400 -5.45 -7.78 1.89
C ALA A 400 -4.29 -6.99 2.51
N THR A 401 -3.22 -7.68 2.90
CA THR A 401 -2.07 -7.07 3.60
C THR A 401 -1.46 -5.92 2.80
N ALA A 402 -1.25 -6.09 1.50
CA ALA A 402 -0.66 -5.05 0.66
C ALA A 402 -1.51 -3.78 0.56
N ASP A 403 -2.82 -3.97 0.43
CA ASP A 403 -3.78 -2.87 0.35
C ASP A 403 -3.82 -2.10 1.68
N TRP A 404 -3.92 -2.82 2.81
CA TRP A 404 -3.95 -2.19 4.13
C TRP A 404 -2.72 -1.34 4.42
N LEU A 405 -1.53 -1.88 4.12
CA LEU A 405 -0.25 -1.19 4.33
C LEU A 405 -0.07 0.05 3.42
N GLY A 406 -0.84 0.16 2.34
CA GLY A 406 -0.77 1.28 1.39
C GLY A 406 -2.03 2.15 1.32
N CYS A 407 -3.08 1.85 2.08
CA CYS A 407 -4.32 2.61 2.05
C CYS A 407 -4.29 3.79 3.04
N PHE A 408 -5.19 4.74 2.84
CA PHE A 408 -5.60 5.69 3.86
C PHE A 408 -6.62 5.02 4.81
N PRO A 409 -6.26 4.76 6.08
CA PRO A 409 -7.19 4.23 7.07
C PRO A 409 -8.02 5.36 7.68
N GLY A 410 -9.26 5.06 8.07
CA GLY A 410 -10.14 6.04 8.71
C GLY A 410 -9.51 6.62 9.97
N PHE A 411 -9.00 5.77 10.87
CA PHE A 411 -8.16 6.18 11.97
C PHE A 411 -6.97 5.22 12.13
N ALA A 412 -5.76 5.73 11.93
CA ALA A 412 -4.56 5.08 12.39
C ALA A 412 -3.44 6.08 12.69
N MET A 413 -2.63 5.75 13.70
CA MET A 413 -1.47 6.54 14.14
C MET A 413 -0.25 5.63 14.21
N LEU A 414 0.87 6.09 13.66
CA LEU A 414 2.17 5.52 13.92
C LEU A 414 2.85 6.32 15.02
N THR A 415 3.40 5.61 16.00
CA THR A 415 4.13 6.21 17.11
C THR A 415 5.46 5.52 17.31
N ALA A 416 6.47 6.23 17.77
CA ALA A 416 7.78 5.68 18.06
C ALA A 416 8.25 6.11 19.46
N ASP A 417 8.74 5.15 20.23
CA ASP A 417 9.30 5.36 21.57
C ASP A 417 10.08 4.14 22.07
N ASP A 418 10.57 4.20 23.31
CA ASP A 418 11.16 3.06 24.00
C ASP A 418 10.18 1.87 24.05
N ALA A 419 10.71 0.66 24.03
CA ALA A 419 9.90 -0.56 23.93
C ALA A 419 8.82 -0.62 25.03
N GLY A 420 7.56 -0.78 24.61
CA GLY A 420 6.41 -0.78 25.50
C GLY A 420 5.94 0.57 26.04
N ALA A 421 6.67 1.67 25.84
CA ALA A 421 6.33 2.99 26.41
C ALA A 421 5.17 3.70 25.66
N SER A 422 5.16 3.62 24.33
CA SER A 422 4.22 4.36 23.47
C SER A 422 2.95 3.57 23.09
N ARG A 423 2.44 2.75 24.00
CA ARG A 423 1.18 2.02 23.74
C ARG A 423 -0.02 2.93 23.99
N MET A 424 -0.46 3.61 22.94
CA MET A 424 -1.77 4.25 22.90
C MET A 424 -2.84 3.23 23.28
N ALA A 425 -3.81 3.66 24.08
CA ALA A 425 -4.93 2.85 24.52
C ALA A 425 -6.26 3.48 24.12
N SER A 426 -7.09 2.69 23.45
CA SER A 426 -8.48 3.02 23.12
C SER A 426 -9.30 1.73 23.02
N PRO A 427 -10.54 1.67 23.56
CA PRO A 427 -11.45 0.56 23.30
C PRO A 427 -11.89 0.46 21.82
N ALA A 428 -11.69 1.52 21.03
CA ALA A 428 -12.08 1.56 19.62
C ALA A 428 -10.97 1.13 18.65
N ALA A 429 -9.71 1.05 19.11
CA ALA A 429 -8.56 0.75 18.26
C ALA A 429 -7.74 -0.44 18.78
N THR A 430 -6.94 -1.03 17.89
CA THR A 430 -5.95 -2.04 18.21
C THR A 430 -4.56 -1.45 18.11
N THR A 431 -3.75 -1.64 19.14
CA THR A 431 -2.35 -1.19 19.19
C THR A 431 -1.41 -2.38 19.15
N ARG A 432 -0.45 -2.37 18.23
CA ARG A 432 0.62 -3.37 18.15
C ARG A 432 1.94 -2.68 17.86
N GLU A 433 2.96 -3.11 18.58
CA GLU A 433 4.35 -2.86 18.20
C GLU A 433 4.65 -3.70 16.96
N CYS A 434 5.11 -3.07 15.88
CA CYS A 434 5.23 -3.70 14.57
C CYS A 434 6.43 -3.19 13.76
N GLY A 435 7.43 -2.63 14.42
CA GLY A 435 8.63 -2.18 13.74
C GLY A 435 9.61 -1.47 14.67
N GLU A 436 10.60 -0.84 14.06
CA GLU A 436 11.62 -0.05 14.75
C GLU A 436 12.18 1.05 13.85
N VAL A 437 12.66 2.11 14.49
CA VAL A 437 13.43 3.17 13.83
C VAL A 437 14.87 2.71 13.69
N THR A 438 15.48 2.97 12.54
CA THR A 438 16.84 2.58 12.18
C THR A 438 17.64 3.80 11.72
N SER A 439 18.97 3.67 11.69
CA SER A 439 19.84 4.74 11.19
C SER A 439 19.94 4.79 9.66
N GLU A 440 19.60 3.71 8.96
CA GLU A 440 19.68 3.65 7.50
C GLU A 440 18.39 4.19 6.87
N PRO A 441 18.45 5.25 6.04
CA PRO A 441 17.27 5.81 5.38
C PRO A 441 16.49 4.80 4.54
N GLY A 442 15.21 5.08 4.32
CA GLY A 442 14.30 4.18 3.61
C GLY A 442 13.41 3.38 4.55
N VAL A 443 12.55 2.56 3.94
CA VAL A 443 11.65 1.67 4.65
C VAL A 443 11.87 0.24 4.17
N ARG A 444 12.10 -0.65 5.13
CA ARG A 444 12.25 -2.10 4.92
C ARG A 444 11.10 -2.85 5.58
N LEU A 445 10.73 -3.97 4.97
CA LEU A 445 9.79 -4.93 5.55
C LEU A 445 10.58 -6.14 6.03
N ARG A 446 10.43 -6.49 7.30
CA ARG A 446 11.00 -7.71 7.90
C ARG A 446 10.01 -8.84 7.83
N TRP A 447 10.48 -9.97 7.31
CA TRP A 447 9.71 -11.18 7.10
C TRP A 447 9.94 -12.20 8.22
N PRO A 448 9.04 -13.18 8.40
CA PRO A 448 9.18 -14.21 9.44
C PRO A 448 10.45 -15.06 9.35
N ASP A 449 11.09 -15.13 8.18
CA ASP A 449 12.37 -15.82 7.98
C ASP A 449 13.59 -14.95 8.34
N GLY A 450 13.36 -13.74 8.86
CA GLY A 450 14.39 -12.78 9.24
C GLY A 450 14.95 -11.97 8.08
N GLU A 451 14.52 -12.22 6.84
CA GLU A 451 14.94 -11.42 5.69
C GLU A 451 14.26 -10.04 5.71
N GLU A 452 14.96 -9.01 5.22
CA GLU A 452 14.41 -7.68 5.03
C GLU A 452 14.35 -7.32 3.54
N THR A 453 13.25 -6.70 3.11
CA THR A 453 13.10 -6.16 1.75
C THR A 453 12.88 -4.66 1.79
N THR A 454 13.72 -3.91 1.09
CA THR A 454 13.53 -2.47 0.90
C THR A 454 12.32 -2.23 0.00
N VAL A 455 11.37 -1.43 0.49
CA VAL A 455 10.13 -1.08 -0.20
C VAL A 455 9.99 0.40 -0.50
N VAL A 456 10.75 1.24 0.20
CA VAL A 456 10.97 2.66 -0.11
C VAL A 456 12.45 2.95 0.05
N THR A 457 13.03 3.54 -0.98
CA THR A 457 14.44 3.95 -1.02
C THR A 457 14.57 5.41 -0.55
N GLY A 458 15.43 5.67 0.44
CA GLY A 458 15.69 7.03 0.91
C GLY A 458 14.53 7.69 1.68
N GLY A 459 14.43 9.02 1.58
CA GLY A 459 13.37 9.81 2.24
C GLY A 459 12.04 9.74 1.49
N VAL A 460 10.94 9.90 2.21
CA VAL A 460 9.57 9.87 1.65
C VAL A 460 9.15 11.24 1.13
N THR A 461 9.51 12.30 1.84
CA THR A 461 9.16 13.68 1.52
C THR A 461 10.32 14.47 0.92
N GLY A 462 11.55 14.09 1.29
CA GLY A 462 12.78 14.81 0.95
C GLY A 462 13.09 15.98 1.89
N PHE A 463 12.27 16.24 2.92
CA PHE A 463 12.52 17.30 3.90
C PHE A 463 13.67 16.95 4.85
N GLY A 464 14.00 15.67 5.02
CA GLY A 464 15.02 15.23 5.97
C GLY A 464 14.59 15.43 7.43
N SER A 465 15.58 15.52 8.32
CA SER A 465 15.29 15.65 9.76
C SER A 465 14.60 16.97 10.08
N ALA A 466 13.56 16.92 10.91
CA ALA A 466 12.82 18.09 11.39
C ALA A 466 13.66 18.98 12.33
N ALA A 467 14.71 18.42 12.94
CA ALA A 467 15.63 19.13 13.81
C ALA A 467 16.75 19.88 13.06
N ALA A 468 16.87 19.69 11.74
CA ALA A 468 17.97 20.18 10.91
C ALA A 468 17.74 21.58 10.32
#